data_AF-A0A527VQL9-F1
#
_entry.id   AF-A0A527VQL9-F1
#
_cell.length_a   1.000
_cell.length_b   1.000
_cell.length_c   1.000
_cell.angle_alpha   90.00
_cell.angle_beta   90.00
_cell.angle_gamma   90.00
#
_symmetry.space_group_name_H-M   'P 1'
#
loop_
_entity.id
_entity.type
_entity.pdbx_description
1 polymer ?
#
loop_
_entity_poly.entity_id
_entity_poly.type
_entity_poly.pdbx_seq_one_letter_code
_entity_poly.pdbx_strand_id
1 'polypeptide(L)' 'PRDGNPAACFALLDTERREVTMVRVPYDHEETTRKIQASGLPGWLGMRLKIGR' A
#
# COMPACT_ATOMS: atom_id res chain seq x y z
N PRO A 1 1.71 0.71 3.10
CA PRO A 1 0.70 1.40 3.93
C PRO A 1 0.95 1.16 5.42
N ARG A 2 0.89 2.22 6.24
CA ARG A 2 1.20 2.16 7.69
C ARG A 2 0.20 2.96 8.52
N ASP A 3 -0.89 3.35 7.90
CA ASP A 3 -1.89 4.30 8.37
C ASP A 3 -3.29 3.69 8.42
N GLY A 4 -3.40 2.36 8.33
CA GLY A 4 -4.67 1.64 8.41
C GLY A 4 -5.48 1.61 7.10
N ASN A 5 -4.99 2.27 6.04
CA ASN A 5 -5.61 2.17 4.71
C ASN A 5 -4.75 1.24 3.83
N PRO A 6 -5.30 0.11 3.35
CA PRO A 6 -4.54 -0.84 2.54
C PRO A 6 -4.15 -0.29 1.16
N ALA A 7 -4.82 0.75 0.65
CA ALA A 7 -4.53 1.35 -0.65
C ALA A 7 -3.08 1.87 -0.73
N ALA A 8 -2.49 1.77 -1.92
CA ALA A 8 -1.20 2.38 -2.20
C ALA A 8 -1.32 3.89 -2.05
N CYS A 9 -0.24 4.55 -1.62
CA CYS A 9 -0.23 5.98 -1.41
C CYS A 9 1.01 6.61 -1.99
N PHE A 10 0.80 7.72 -2.68
CA PHE A 10 1.84 8.61 -3.15
C PHE A 10 1.37 10.06 -3.03
N ALA A 11 2.27 11.01 -3.25
CA ALA A 11 1.96 12.43 -3.23
C ALA A 11 2.26 13.05 -4.61
N LEU A 12 1.41 13.98 -5.02
CA LEU A 12 1.70 14.94 -6.08
C LEU A 12 2.14 16.24 -5.41
N LEU A 13 3.34 16.71 -5.77
CA LEU A 13 3.87 18.00 -5.31
C LEU A 13 3.73 19.00 -6.46
N ASP A 14 2.92 20.04 -6.26
CA ASP A 14 2.87 21.20 -7.14
C ASP A 14 3.82 22.26 -6.59
N THR A 15 4.93 22.48 -7.29
CA THR A 15 6.01 23.38 -6.85
C THR A 15 5.69 24.85 -7.10
N GLU A 16 4.82 25.17 -8.05
CA GLU A 16 4.43 26.55 -8.34
C GLU A 16 3.40 27.04 -7.32
N ARG A 17 2.40 26.20 -7.04
CA ARG A 17 1.35 26.48 -6.05
C ARG A 17 1.76 26.20 -4.61
N ARG A 18 2.87 25.47 -4.42
CA ARG A 18 3.37 25.01 -3.11
C ARG A 18 2.37 24.11 -2.39
N GLU A 19 1.72 23.22 -3.15
CA GLU A 19 0.68 22.32 -2.65
C GLU A 19 1.13 20.87 -2.71
N VAL A 20 0.65 20.06 -1.76
CA VAL A 20 0.85 18.61 -1.75
C VAL A 20 -0.50 17.94 -1.74
N THR A 21 -0.75 17.07 -2.74
CA THR A 21 -1.96 16.26 -2.82
C THR A 21 -1.62 14.80 -2.55
N MET A 22 -2.22 14.22 -1.52
CA MET A 22 -2.07 12.80 -1.19
C MET A 22 -3.06 11.98 -2.02
N VAL A 23 -2.57 11.02 -2.78
CA VAL A 23 -3.40 10.16 -3.65
C VAL A 23 -3.42 8.75 -3.11
N ARG A 24 -4.60 8.11 -3.19
CA ARG A 24 -4.81 6.70 -2.85
C ARG A 24 -5.24 5.92 -4.07
N VAL A 25 -4.61 4.78 -4.28
CA VAL A 25 -4.95 3.89 -5.39
C VAL A 25 -5.22 2.49 -4.84
N PRO A 26 -6.45 1.94 -5.02
CA PRO A 26 -6.73 0.57 -4.64
C PRO A 26 -5.92 -0.39 -5.51
N TYR A 27 -5.49 -1.50 -4.92
CA TYR A 27 -4.83 -2.59 -5.61
C TYR A 27 -5.19 -3.92 -4.96
N ASP A 28 -4.93 -5.01 -5.69
CA ASP A 28 -5.18 -6.36 -5.22
C ASP A 28 -4.10 -6.83 -4.23
N HIS A 29 -4.31 -6.51 -2.96
CA HIS A 29 -3.46 -6.95 -1.86
C HIS A 29 -3.66 -8.44 -1.52
N GLU A 30 -4.77 -9.05 -1.93
CA GLU A 30 -5.01 -10.48 -1.76
C GLU A 30 -4.10 -11.28 -2.72
N GLU A 31 -4.02 -10.88 -3.99
CA GLU A 31 -3.09 -11.47 -4.97
C GLU A 31 -1.63 -11.29 -4.54
N THR A 32 -1.28 -10.11 -4.01
CA THR A 32 0.07 -9.89 -3.44
C THR A 32 0.35 -10.82 -2.26
N THR A 33 -0.65 -11.05 -1.39
CA THR A 33 -0.56 -11.99 -0.27
C THR A 33 -0.35 -13.43 -0.75
N ARG A 34 -1.04 -13.86 -1.83
CA ARG A 34 -0.82 -15.18 -2.43
C ARG A 34 0.61 -15.33 -2.95
N LYS A 35 1.17 -14.30 -3.60
CA LYS A 35 2.56 -14.32 -4.07
C LYS A 35 3.57 -14.44 -2.94
N ILE A 36 3.35 -13.72 -1.83
CA ILE A 36 4.17 -13.80 -0.61
C ILE A 36 4.18 -15.24 -0.08
N GLN A 37 3.00 -15.86 0.04
CA GLN A 37 2.87 -17.25 0.50
C GLN A 37 3.55 -18.24 -0.44
N ALA A 38 3.31 -18.10 -1.75
CA ALA A 38 3.92 -18.96 -2.77
C ALA A 38 5.45 -18.86 -2.80
N SER A 39 6.00 -17.72 -2.37
CA SER A 39 7.45 -17.48 -2.28
C SER A 39 8.07 -17.99 -0.97
N GLY A 40 7.28 -18.63 -0.09
CA GLY A 40 7.75 -19.13 1.21
C GLY A 40 8.10 -18.03 2.22
N LEU A 41 7.67 -16.80 1.97
CA LEU A 41 7.91 -15.68 2.88
C LEU A 41 6.96 -15.75 4.08
N PRO A 42 7.33 -15.15 5.24
CA PRO A 42 6.48 -15.13 6.41
C PRO A 42 5.09 -14.55 6.13
N GLY A 43 4.03 -15.31 6.46
CA GLY A 43 2.65 -14.94 6.14
C GLY A 43 2.18 -13.61 6.76
N TRP A 44 2.81 -13.16 7.84
CA TRP A 44 2.52 -11.85 8.46
C TRP A 44 2.78 -10.68 7.50
N LEU A 45 3.67 -10.84 6.51
CA LEU A 45 3.94 -9.82 5.50
C LEU A 45 2.70 -9.53 4.63
N GLY A 46 1.92 -10.57 4.27
CA GLY A 46 0.67 -10.40 3.53
C GLY A 46 -0.45 -9.83 4.41
N MET A 47 -0.59 -10.34 5.64
CA MET A 47 -1.59 -9.86 6.61
C MET A 47 -1.49 -8.34 6.82
N ARG A 48 -0.26 -7.82 6.91
CA ARG A 48 0.04 -6.40 7.05
C ARG A 48 -0.43 -5.55 5.89
N LEU A 49 -0.40 -6.06 4.65
CA LEU A 49 -0.93 -5.36 3.48
C LEU A 49 -2.44 -5.20 3.55
N LYS A 50 -3.16 -6.21 4.04
CA LYS A 50 -4.62 -6.22 4.18
C LYS A 50 -5.13 -5.17 5.18
N ILE A 51 -4.40 -4.97 6.28
CA ILE A 51 -4.77 -3.99 7.33
C ILE A 51 -4.11 -2.62 7.13
N GLY A 52 -3.19 -2.50 6.16
CA GLY A 52 -2.42 -1.28 5.94
C GLY A 52 -1.50 -0.90 7.11
N ARG A 53 -0.84 -1.88 7.73
CA ARG A 53 0.05 -1.68 8.90
C ARG A 53 1.30 -2.52 8.78
#